data_AF-A0A1B6HT68-F1
#
_entry.id   AF-A0A1B6HT68-F1
#
_cell.length_a   1.000
_cell.length_b   1.000
_cell.length_c   1.000
_cell.angle_alpha   90.00
_cell.angle_beta   90.00
_cell.angle_gamma   90.00
#
_symmetry.space_group_name_H-M   'P 1'
#
loop_
_entity.id
_entity.type
_entity.pdbx_description
1 polymer ?
#
loop_
_entity_poly.entity_id
_entity_poly.type
_entity_poly.pdbx_seq_one_letter_code
_entity_poly.pdbx_strand_id
1 'polypeptide(L)'
;MMAISEVTLQLPQVVLPQGLLWICLLARVVYVSPGRSDLPGSCVDWKSCITPAVDPCPNVCLTPRSTCKVHNYVPYCACRPGYSGNPFTGCYEQASTGSCPPNQTSYRRKIYRVEAFIKVNFYAAMLHCQHHGWRLASIQSKEENDLIKEEIRKKNIRNDQFWTSGMNYPLGHWVWMSTGEPLPEFQDWEPGEPNNAGDEHCLEFYEKDNNGYLWNDKNCMEQVYPICEYFV
;
A
#
# COMPACT_ATOMS: atom_id res chain seq x y z
N MET A 1 14.05 0.62 -33.33
CA MET A 1 13.87 2.08 -33.42
C MET A 1 12.48 2.41 -32.92
N MET A 2 12.34 3.06 -31.77
CA MET A 2 11.08 3.65 -31.32
C MET A 2 11.00 5.07 -31.88
N ALA A 3 9.85 5.44 -32.42
CA ALA A 3 9.59 6.79 -32.88
C ALA A 3 9.27 7.66 -31.67
N ILE A 4 10.13 8.65 -31.39
CA ILE A 4 9.81 9.76 -30.50
C ILE A 4 8.93 10.69 -31.31
N SER A 5 7.67 10.84 -30.94
CA SER A 5 6.81 11.90 -31.48
C SER A 5 6.64 12.94 -30.39
N GLU A 6 7.26 14.10 -30.58
CA GLU A 6 7.00 15.28 -29.76
C GLU A 6 5.67 15.87 -30.20
N VAL A 7 4.67 15.88 -29.32
CA VAL A 7 3.44 16.65 -29.54
C VAL A 7 3.44 17.79 -28.56
N THR A 8 3.66 19.00 -29.07
CA THR A 8 3.49 20.25 -28.32
C THR A 8 1.99 20.55 -28.25
N LEU A 9 1.36 20.29 -27.10
CA LEU A 9 -0.01 20.74 -26.88
C LEU A 9 0.00 22.20 -26.41
N GLN A 10 -0.42 23.10 -27.30
CA GLN A 10 -0.70 24.49 -26.95
C GLN A 10 -2.01 24.53 -26.16
N LEU A 11 -1.94 24.74 -24.84
CA LEU A 11 -3.15 25.02 -24.05
C LEU A 11 -3.77 26.34 -24.54
N PRO A 12 -5.11 26.46 -24.63
CA PRO A 12 -5.77 27.71 -25.01
C PRO A 12 -5.46 28.78 -23.96
N GLN A 13 -5.19 30.00 -24.46
CA GLN A 13 -4.84 31.16 -23.66
C GLN A 13 -6.01 31.55 -22.75
N VAL A 14 -5.81 31.51 -21.42
CA VAL A 14 -6.74 32.12 -20.47
C VAL A 14 -6.21 33.51 -20.14
N VAL A 15 -6.92 34.54 -20.60
CA VAL A 15 -6.59 35.95 -20.32
C VAL A 15 -7.24 36.36 -19.01
N LEU A 16 -6.44 36.67 -17.98
CA LEU A 16 -6.90 37.31 -16.74
C LEU A 16 -6.47 38.79 -16.70
N PRO A 17 -7.33 39.71 -16.22
CA PRO A 17 -7.19 41.14 -16.48
C PRO A 17 -6.43 41.91 -15.38
N GLN A 18 -5.34 41.36 -14.84
CA GLN A 18 -4.50 42.05 -13.86
C GLN A 18 -3.05 41.54 -13.99
N GLY A 19 -2.09 42.45 -14.18
CA GLY A 19 -0.74 42.15 -14.67
C GLY A 19 0.18 41.30 -13.79
N LEU A 20 1.08 40.60 -14.49
CA LEU A 20 2.41 40.12 -14.10
C LEU A 20 2.53 39.11 -12.93
N LEU A 21 2.50 37.82 -13.29
CA LEU A 21 3.57 36.86 -12.96
C LEU A 21 3.60 35.77 -14.04
N TRP A 22 4.63 35.74 -14.89
CA TRP A 22 4.81 34.66 -15.87
C TRP A 22 5.42 33.45 -15.17
N ILE A 23 4.59 32.52 -14.71
CA ILE A 23 5.08 31.18 -14.39
C ILE A 23 4.75 30.27 -15.57
N CYS A 24 5.68 30.18 -16.53
CA CYS A 24 5.69 29.07 -17.49
C CYS A 24 6.06 27.79 -16.73
N LEU A 25 5.08 27.15 -16.07
CA LEU A 25 5.25 25.77 -15.64
C LEU A 25 5.22 24.89 -16.89
N LEU A 26 6.41 24.56 -17.38
CA LEU A 26 6.60 23.47 -18.33
C LEU A 26 6.23 22.16 -17.61
N ALA A 27 4.94 21.80 -17.64
CA ALA A 27 4.52 20.47 -17.24
C ALA A 27 4.97 19.50 -18.33
N ARG A 28 6.11 18.84 -18.12
CA ARG A 28 6.53 17.71 -18.95
C ARG A 28 5.60 16.54 -18.64
N VAL A 29 4.55 16.39 -19.44
CA VAL A 29 3.71 15.19 -19.38
C VAL A 29 4.38 14.14 -20.24
N VAL A 30 5.08 13.19 -19.60
CA VAL A 30 5.59 11.99 -20.25
C VAL A 30 4.44 11.00 -20.34
N TYR A 31 3.91 10.79 -21.54
CA TYR A 31 2.90 9.76 -21.77
C TYR A 31 3.60 8.40 -21.88
N VAL A 32 3.46 7.55 -20.85
CA VAL A 32 3.95 6.18 -20.87
C VAL A 32 2.82 5.28 -21.35
N SER A 33 2.87 4.87 -22.62
CA SER A 33 2.01 3.81 -23.13
C SER A 33 2.42 2.45 -22.55
N PRO A 34 1.48 1.53 -22.26
CA PRO A 34 1.82 0.20 -21.76
C PRO A 34 2.73 -0.53 -22.76
N GLY A 35 3.94 -0.91 -22.32
CA GLY A 35 4.90 -1.64 -23.13
C GLY A 35 4.43 -3.08 -23.36
N ARG A 36 4.38 -3.49 -24.64
CA ARG A 36 4.20 -4.88 -25.07
C ARG A 36 5.38 -5.74 -24.60
N SER A 37 5.08 -6.89 -24.01
CA SER A 37 5.99 -7.84 -23.38
C SER A 37 6.86 -8.69 -24.33
N ASP A 38 7.00 -8.34 -25.61
CA ASP A 38 7.48 -9.28 -26.64
C ASP A 38 8.87 -8.95 -27.23
N LEU A 39 9.76 -8.23 -26.53
CA LEU A 39 11.10 -7.89 -27.05
C LEU A 39 12.26 -8.31 -26.11
N PRO A 40 13.34 -8.91 -26.65
CA PRO A 40 14.46 -9.42 -25.86
C PRO A 40 15.41 -8.29 -25.46
N GLY A 41 15.34 -7.94 -24.18
CA GLY A 41 16.11 -6.88 -23.51
C GLY A 41 15.55 -6.67 -22.10
N SER A 42 15.11 -7.76 -21.48
CA SER A 42 14.27 -7.83 -20.29
C SER A 42 14.88 -7.03 -19.15
N CYS A 43 14.05 -6.16 -18.58
CA CYS A 43 14.35 -5.37 -17.40
C CYS A 43 14.90 -6.29 -16.29
N VAL A 44 16.00 -5.87 -15.66
CA VAL A 44 16.56 -6.59 -14.51
C VAL A 44 15.69 -6.29 -13.29
N ASP A 45 15.33 -7.31 -12.50
CA ASP A 45 14.37 -7.28 -11.37
C ASP A 45 14.51 -6.10 -10.38
N TRP A 46 15.68 -5.48 -10.31
CA TRP A 46 16.01 -4.41 -9.37
C TRP A 46 16.01 -2.99 -9.96
N LYS A 47 15.70 -2.80 -11.26
CA LYS A 47 15.67 -1.46 -11.91
C LYS A 47 14.28 -1.09 -12.41
N SER A 48 13.92 0.18 -12.34
CA SER A 48 12.64 0.68 -12.87
C SER A 48 12.57 0.63 -14.41
N CYS A 49 11.38 0.37 -14.96
CA CYS A 49 11.08 0.31 -16.41
C CYS A 49 11.00 1.69 -17.09
N ILE A 50 11.82 2.64 -16.66
CA ILE A 50 12.02 3.93 -17.34
C ILE A 50 13.30 3.77 -18.17
N THR A 51 13.38 4.29 -19.39
CA THR A 51 14.65 4.33 -20.13
C THR A 51 15.30 5.70 -19.94
N PRO A 52 16.55 5.80 -19.46
CA PRO A 52 17.42 4.71 -18.99
C PRO A 52 16.93 4.09 -17.68
N ALA A 53 17.17 2.79 -17.48
CA ALA A 53 16.73 2.06 -16.28
C ALA A 53 17.31 2.70 -15.02
N VAL A 54 16.45 3.36 -14.23
CA VAL A 54 16.84 4.10 -13.02
C VAL A 54 16.62 3.22 -11.80
N ASP A 55 17.55 3.26 -10.84
CA ASP A 55 17.31 2.71 -9.50
C ASP A 55 16.17 3.50 -8.84
N PRO A 56 15.03 2.88 -8.49
CA PRO A 56 13.92 3.59 -7.86
C PRO A 56 14.18 3.92 -6.38
N CYS A 57 15.26 3.46 -5.75
CA CYS A 57 15.53 3.65 -4.33
C CYS A 57 15.98 5.04 -3.84
N PRO A 58 16.68 5.88 -4.61
CA PRO A 58 17.12 7.19 -4.13
C PRO A 58 15.94 8.02 -3.59
N ASN A 59 16.05 8.47 -2.33
CA ASN A 59 15.08 9.31 -1.60
C ASN A 59 13.71 8.68 -1.26
N VAL A 60 13.52 7.37 -1.45
CA VAL A 60 12.25 6.71 -1.08
C VAL A 60 12.16 6.46 0.43
N CYS A 61 13.24 5.99 1.05
CA CYS A 61 13.26 5.71 2.48
C CYS A 61 13.73 6.93 3.26
N LEU A 62 12.82 7.54 4.02
CA LEU A 62 13.04 8.83 4.69
C LEU A 62 13.80 8.71 6.02
N THR A 63 14.15 7.50 6.47
CA THR A 63 14.76 7.27 7.79
C THR A 63 16.19 6.76 7.67
N PRO A 64 17.15 7.26 8.47
CA PRO A 64 18.58 6.92 8.34
C PRO A 64 18.92 5.46 8.71
N ARG A 65 18.01 4.78 9.40
CA ARG A 65 18.17 3.40 9.91
C ARG A 65 17.35 2.37 9.11
N SER A 66 16.78 2.80 7.98
CA SER A 66 16.16 1.92 7.00
C SER A 66 17.11 1.66 5.82
N THR A 67 16.77 0.66 5.02
CA THR A 67 17.38 0.35 3.74
C THR A 67 16.27 0.24 2.70
N CYS A 68 16.52 0.77 1.51
CA CYS A 68 15.66 0.51 0.37
C CYS A 68 16.04 -0.80 -0.30
N LYS A 69 15.06 -1.53 -0.79
CA LYS A 69 15.18 -2.72 -1.63
C LYS A 69 14.16 -2.62 -2.76
N VAL A 70 14.44 -3.22 -3.91
CA VAL A 70 13.53 -3.20 -5.07
C VAL A 70 12.99 -4.60 -5.28
N HIS A 71 11.66 -4.72 -5.43
CA HIS A 71 11.01 -5.97 -5.76
C HIS A 71 9.93 -5.72 -6.81
N ASN A 72 9.95 -6.45 -7.93
CA ASN A 72 9.00 -6.28 -9.04
C ASN A 72 8.82 -4.81 -9.46
N TYR A 73 9.94 -4.09 -9.68
CA TYR A 73 9.95 -2.66 -10.06
C TYR A 73 9.48 -1.67 -8.98
N VAL A 74 9.11 -2.14 -7.78
CA VAL A 74 8.61 -1.30 -6.68
C VAL A 74 9.69 -1.18 -5.59
N PRO A 75 10.12 0.05 -5.23
CA PRO A 75 11.00 0.26 -4.09
C PRO A 75 10.22 0.07 -2.77
N TYR A 76 10.80 -0.68 -1.84
CA TYR A 76 10.27 -0.84 -0.49
C TYR A 76 11.36 -0.56 0.55
N CYS A 77 10.94 -0.06 1.71
CA CYS A 77 11.82 0.24 2.82
C CYS A 77 11.76 -0.87 3.86
N ALA A 78 12.91 -1.27 4.41
CA ALA A 78 13.02 -2.22 5.51
C ALA A 78 14.00 -1.69 6.57
N CYS A 79 13.81 -2.03 7.84
CA CYS A 79 14.79 -1.67 8.87
C CYS A 79 16.10 -2.45 8.66
N ARG A 80 17.24 -1.81 8.98
CA ARG A 80 18.55 -2.49 8.96
C ARG A 80 18.58 -3.62 9.99
N PRO A 81 19.42 -4.65 9.81
CA PRO A 81 19.62 -5.68 10.82
C PRO A 81 19.95 -5.07 12.20
N GLY A 82 19.26 -5.54 13.24
CA GLY A 82 19.37 -4.99 14.61
C GLY A 82 18.46 -3.79 14.90
N TYR A 83 17.59 -3.41 13.97
CA TYR A 83 16.60 -2.35 14.14
C TYR A 83 15.18 -2.85 13.86
N SER A 84 14.19 -2.34 14.59
CA SER A 84 12.77 -2.61 14.40
C SER A 84 11.93 -1.32 14.40
N GLY A 85 10.70 -1.41 13.90
CA GLY A 85 9.78 -0.27 13.77
C GLY A 85 9.22 -0.16 12.36
N ASN A 86 8.68 1.01 12.03
CA ASN A 86 8.17 1.29 10.69
C ASN A 86 9.30 1.93 9.86
N PRO A 87 9.73 1.31 8.75
CA PRO A 87 10.87 1.79 7.97
C PRO A 87 10.65 3.15 7.29
N PHE A 88 9.40 3.60 7.15
CA PHE A 88 9.03 4.90 6.60
C PHE A 88 8.99 6.01 7.66
N THR A 89 8.68 5.70 8.92
CA THR A 89 8.54 6.70 9.99
C THR A 89 9.64 6.66 11.04
N GLY A 90 10.27 5.50 11.28
CA GLY A 90 11.42 5.36 12.15
C GLY A 90 11.76 3.91 12.49
N CYS A 91 13.05 3.57 12.36
CA CYS A 91 13.62 2.33 12.86
C CYS A 91 14.45 2.60 14.13
N TYR A 92 14.24 1.82 15.17
CA TYR A 92 14.87 1.95 16.49
C TYR A 92 15.71 0.71 16.79
N GLU A 93 16.78 0.85 17.58
CA GLU A 93 17.63 -0.28 17.95
C GLU A 93 16.80 -1.31 18.72
N GLN A 94 16.85 -2.56 18.28
CA GLN A 94 16.22 -3.66 19.01
C GLN A 94 16.97 -3.84 20.33
N ALA A 95 16.33 -3.48 21.44
CA ALA A 95 16.86 -3.81 22.75
C ALA A 95 17.00 -5.34 22.86
N SER A 96 18.24 -5.80 23.01
CA SER A 96 18.52 -7.22 23.18
C SER A 96 17.91 -7.70 24.50
N THR A 97 17.03 -8.69 24.38
CA THR A 97 16.40 -9.49 25.46
C THR A 97 15.44 -8.74 26.41
N GLY A 98 14.16 -9.09 26.31
CA GLY A 98 13.34 -9.32 27.51
C GLY A 98 12.33 -8.24 27.92
N SER A 99 12.23 -7.12 27.24
CA SER A 99 11.07 -6.24 27.40
C SER A 99 10.92 -5.33 26.18
N CYS A 100 9.97 -5.65 25.31
CA CYS A 100 9.19 -4.54 24.78
C CYS A 100 8.60 -3.86 26.03
N PRO A 101 8.88 -2.58 26.33
CA PRO A 101 8.00 -1.86 27.25
C PRO A 101 6.58 -2.12 26.75
N PRO A 102 5.61 -2.46 27.61
CA PRO A 102 4.25 -2.75 27.17
C PRO A 102 3.85 -1.62 26.24
N ASN A 103 3.60 -2.02 25.00
CA ASN A 103 3.39 -1.13 23.89
C ASN A 103 2.43 -0.04 24.36
N GLN A 104 2.86 1.23 24.42
CA GLN A 104 1.97 2.31 24.88
C GLN A 104 0.73 2.44 23.97
N THR A 105 0.70 1.77 22.81
CA THR A 105 -0.51 1.61 21.99
C THR A 105 -1.53 0.61 22.55
N SER A 106 -1.18 -0.27 23.50
CA SER A 106 -2.13 -1.18 24.17
C SER A 106 -3.22 -0.44 24.95
N TYR A 107 -3.01 0.84 25.29
CA TYR A 107 -4.00 1.70 25.94
C TYR A 107 -4.71 2.66 24.98
N ARG A 108 -4.24 2.79 23.74
CA ARG A 108 -4.88 3.66 22.75
C ARG A 108 -5.92 2.87 21.99
N ARG A 109 -7.11 3.44 21.87
CA ARG A 109 -8.21 2.79 21.17
C ARG A 109 -7.93 2.89 19.67
N LYS A 110 -7.92 1.75 18.97
CA LYS A 110 -7.90 1.73 17.51
C LYS A 110 -9.23 2.24 16.96
N ILE A 111 -9.16 3.07 15.93
CA ILE A 111 -10.30 3.52 15.15
C ILE A 111 -10.03 3.17 13.69
N TYR A 112 -11.03 2.62 13.02
CA TYR A 112 -10.96 2.22 11.62
C TYR A 112 -11.69 3.22 10.73
N ARG A 113 -11.20 3.38 9.51
CA ARG A 113 -11.79 4.28 8.52
C ARG A 113 -11.62 3.71 7.12
N VAL A 114 -12.74 3.59 6.41
CA VAL A 114 -12.78 3.21 5.00
C VAL A 114 -12.57 4.45 4.12
N GLU A 115 -11.55 4.41 3.26
CA GLU A 115 -11.20 5.47 2.32
C GLU A 115 -11.96 5.29 0.99
N ALA A 116 -13.24 5.62 1.01
CA ALA A 116 -14.21 5.39 -0.08
C ALA A 116 -13.99 6.22 -1.37
N PHE A 117 -13.02 7.14 -1.40
CA PHE A 117 -12.80 8.03 -2.54
C PHE A 117 -11.68 7.56 -3.48
N ILE A 118 -10.98 6.48 -3.13
CA ILE A 118 -9.82 6.02 -3.87
C ILE A 118 -9.73 4.49 -3.86
N LYS A 119 -9.58 3.89 -5.05
CA LYS A 119 -9.17 2.49 -5.19
C LYS A 119 -7.71 2.45 -5.61
N VAL A 120 -6.93 1.63 -4.93
CA VAL A 120 -5.48 1.52 -5.12
C VAL A 120 -5.02 0.08 -4.92
N ASN A 121 -3.84 -0.24 -5.43
CA ASN A 121 -3.19 -1.50 -5.09
C ASN A 121 -2.74 -1.54 -3.63
N PHE A 122 -2.40 -2.73 -3.13
CA PHE A 122 -2.06 -2.94 -1.71
C PHE A 122 -0.91 -2.04 -1.24
N TYR A 123 0.13 -1.88 -2.06
CA TYR A 123 1.29 -1.04 -1.71
C TYR A 123 0.93 0.44 -1.64
N ALA A 124 0.11 0.92 -2.59
CA ALA A 124 -0.38 2.28 -2.59
C ALA A 124 -1.39 2.53 -1.45
N ALA A 125 -2.18 1.52 -1.06
CA ALA A 125 -3.05 1.56 0.13
C ALA A 125 -2.22 1.76 1.42
N MET A 126 -1.11 1.01 1.57
CA MET A 126 -0.19 1.19 2.69
C MET A 126 0.36 2.62 2.74
N LEU A 127 0.85 3.14 1.60
CA LEU A 127 1.38 4.49 1.50
C LEU A 127 0.32 5.56 1.76
N HIS A 128 -0.92 5.38 1.28
CA HIS A 128 -2.03 6.30 1.49
C HIS A 128 -2.34 6.48 2.97
N CYS A 129 -2.51 5.38 3.71
CA CYS A 129 -2.77 5.47 5.15
C CYS A 129 -1.58 6.09 5.89
N GLN A 130 -0.35 5.71 5.54
CA GLN A 130 0.87 6.26 6.16
C GLN A 130 1.03 7.76 5.94
N HIS A 131 0.71 8.26 4.74
CA HIS A 131 0.78 9.67 4.42
C HIS A 131 -0.13 10.53 5.32
N HIS A 132 -1.25 9.97 5.77
CA HIS A 132 -2.18 10.63 6.70
C HIS A 132 -1.77 10.48 8.19
N GLY A 133 -0.61 9.88 8.47
CA GLY A 133 -0.18 9.57 9.84
C GLY A 133 -0.92 8.38 10.45
N TRP A 134 -1.56 7.57 9.62
CA TRP A 134 -2.30 6.35 9.99
C TRP A 134 -1.52 5.12 9.50
N ARG A 135 -2.12 3.94 9.61
CA ARG A 135 -1.57 2.73 8.97
C ARG A 135 -2.69 1.90 8.36
N LEU A 136 -2.37 1.01 7.44
CA LEU A 136 -3.35 0.09 6.86
C LEU A 136 -3.84 -0.86 7.97
N ALA A 137 -5.12 -1.21 7.97
CA ALA A 137 -5.77 -1.85 9.11
C ALA A 137 -5.16 -3.23 9.44
N SER A 138 -4.96 -3.47 10.74
CA SER A 138 -4.56 -4.74 11.35
C SER A 138 -5.64 -5.19 12.32
N ILE A 139 -5.85 -6.51 12.40
CA ILE A 139 -6.96 -7.08 13.17
C ILE A 139 -6.39 -8.07 14.17
N GLN A 140 -6.67 -7.84 15.45
CA GLN A 140 -6.18 -8.66 16.56
C GLN A 140 -7.28 -9.41 17.29
N SER A 141 -8.55 -9.08 17.04
CA SER A 141 -9.69 -9.74 17.69
C SER A 141 -10.95 -9.70 16.83
N LYS A 142 -11.95 -10.49 17.24
CA LYS A 142 -13.26 -10.49 16.60
C LYS A 142 -13.95 -9.13 16.70
N GLU A 143 -13.78 -8.46 17.83
CA GLU A 143 -14.37 -7.14 18.07
C GLU A 143 -13.81 -6.10 17.09
N GLU A 144 -12.50 -6.10 16.85
CA GLU A 144 -11.86 -5.23 15.83
C GLU A 144 -12.37 -5.53 14.42
N ASN A 145 -12.53 -6.81 14.08
CA ASN A 145 -13.07 -7.25 12.80
C ASN A 145 -14.51 -6.75 12.59
N ASP A 146 -15.36 -6.86 13.61
CA ASP A 146 -16.75 -6.41 13.56
C ASP A 146 -16.84 -4.88 13.41
N LEU A 147 -15.96 -4.11 14.06
CA LEU A 147 -15.87 -2.66 13.88
C LEU A 147 -15.55 -2.27 12.43
N ILE A 148 -14.65 -2.99 11.77
CA ILE A 148 -14.35 -2.75 10.34
C ILE A 148 -15.58 -3.04 9.49
N LYS A 149 -16.28 -4.16 9.72
CA LYS A 149 -17.51 -4.49 8.98
C LYS A 149 -18.58 -3.42 9.15
N GLU A 150 -18.71 -2.85 10.35
CA GLU A 150 -19.61 -1.71 10.59
C GLU A 150 -19.20 -0.47 9.80
N GLU A 151 -17.91 -0.11 9.78
CA GLU A 151 -17.42 1.03 9.00
C GLU A 151 -17.66 0.84 7.50
N ILE A 152 -17.46 -0.36 6.96
CA ILE A 152 -17.79 -0.68 5.57
C ILE A 152 -19.28 -0.46 5.31
N ARG A 153 -20.16 -1.01 6.16
CA ARG A 153 -21.62 -0.85 6.03
C ARG A 153 -22.06 0.61 6.10
N LYS A 154 -21.43 1.44 6.95
CA LYS A 154 -21.72 2.88 7.07
C LYS A 154 -21.42 3.65 5.77
N LYS A 155 -20.47 3.19 4.95
CA LYS A 155 -20.18 3.81 3.65
C LYS A 155 -21.24 3.50 2.60
N ASN A 156 -22.14 2.54 2.85
CA ASN A 156 -23.14 2.07 1.91
C ASN A 156 -22.54 1.65 0.55
N ILE A 157 -21.34 1.06 0.59
CA ILE A 157 -20.66 0.45 -0.55
C ILE A 157 -20.94 -1.05 -0.49
N ARG A 158 -21.50 -1.64 -1.54
CA ARG A 158 -21.85 -3.07 -1.62
C ARG A 158 -21.12 -3.75 -2.77
N ASN A 159 -20.97 -5.08 -2.70
CA ASN A 159 -20.32 -5.89 -3.73
C ASN A 159 -18.94 -5.34 -4.12
N ASP A 160 -18.21 -4.84 -3.14
CA ASP A 160 -16.90 -4.24 -3.32
C ASP A 160 -15.94 -4.79 -2.28
N GLN A 161 -14.68 -4.43 -2.43
CA GLN A 161 -13.57 -5.03 -1.73
C GLN A 161 -12.83 -3.98 -0.89
N PHE A 162 -12.14 -4.43 0.16
CA PHE A 162 -11.45 -3.53 1.07
C PHE A 162 -10.13 -4.09 1.57
N TRP A 163 -9.03 -3.38 1.32
CA TRP A 163 -7.70 -3.79 1.75
C TRP A 163 -7.51 -3.65 3.26
N THR A 164 -6.92 -4.68 3.84
CA THR A 164 -6.28 -4.65 5.16
C THR A 164 -4.76 -4.74 4.99
N SER A 165 -3.99 -4.78 6.08
CA SER A 165 -2.53 -4.94 6.02
C SER A 165 -2.06 -6.39 6.05
N GLY A 166 -2.95 -7.37 5.90
CA GLY A 166 -2.59 -8.79 5.94
C GLY A 166 -1.87 -9.20 4.65
N MET A 167 -0.73 -9.88 4.76
CA MET A 167 -0.08 -10.51 3.61
C MET A 167 0.73 -11.74 4.02
N ASN A 168 0.90 -12.69 3.11
CA ASN A 168 1.72 -13.89 3.33
C ASN A 168 3.01 -13.95 2.50
N TYR A 169 3.22 -13.01 1.57
CA TYR A 169 4.43 -12.88 0.77
C TYR A 169 5.39 -11.83 1.38
N PRO A 170 6.73 -11.95 1.26
CA PRO A 170 7.52 -13.08 0.78
C PRO A 170 7.81 -14.13 1.87
N LEU A 171 7.24 -13.98 3.06
CA LEU A 171 7.60 -14.79 4.23
C LEU A 171 7.02 -16.22 4.21
N GLY A 172 6.04 -16.49 3.34
CA GLY A 172 5.34 -17.76 3.25
C GLY A 172 4.35 -18.02 4.39
N HIS A 173 4.09 -17.02 5.24
CA HIS A 173 3.12 -17.08 6.33
C HIS A 173 2.46 -15.72 6.53
N TRP A 174 1.20 -15.72 6.96
CA TRP A 174 0.39 -14.52 7.11
C TRP A 174 0.85 -13.62 8.26
N VAL A 175 1.08 -12.35 7.94
CA VAL A 175 1.45 -11.29 8.89
C VAL A 175 0.68 -10.02 8.60
N TRP A 176 0.50 -9.19 9.63
CA TRP A 176 0.01 -7.82 9.49
C TRP A 176 1.19 -6.88 9.23
N MET A 177 1.36 -6.37 8.01
CA MET A 177 2.51 -5.51 7.68
C MET A 177 2.60 -4.21 8.48
N SER A 178 1.46 -3.69 8.92
CA SER A 178 1.40 -2.48 9.73
C SER A 178 1.97 -2.66 11.14
N THR A 179 2.08 -3.90 11.63
CA THR A 179 2.62 -4.23 12.96
C THR A 179 3.86 -5.13 12.90
N GLY A 180 4.00 -5.94 11.85
CA GLY A 180 4.97 -7.04 11.77
C GLY A 180 4.54 -8.30 12.54
N GLU A 181 3.34 -8.32 13.10
CA GLU A 181 2.84 -9.43 13.92
C GLU A 181 2.15 -10.50 13.06
N PRO A 182 2.17 -11.78 13.47
CA PRO A 182 1.38 -12.82 12.81
C PRO A 182 -0.13 -12.55 12.97
N LEU A 183 -0.93 -13.21 12.13
CA LEU A 183 -2.39 -13.23 12.34
C LEU A 183 -2.72 -13.85 13.72
N PRO A 184 -3.75 -13.32 14.41
CA PRO A 184 -4.17 -13.87 15.70
C PRO A 184 -4.86 -15.23 15.53
N GLU A 185 -5.20 -15.88 16.65
CA GLU A 185 -6.00 -17.10 16.65
C GLU A 185 -7.36 -16.89 15.97
N PHE A 186 -7.96 -15.71 16.17
CA PHE A 186 -9.16 -15.30 15.45
C PHE A 186 -8.87 -15.06 13.97
N GLN A 187 -9.59 -15.74 13.09
CA GLN A 187 -9.50 -15.54 11.65
C GLN A 187 -10.90 -15.64 11.03
N ASP A 188 -11.20 -14.77 10.07
CA ASP A 188 -12.53 -14.60 9.49
C ASP A 188 -12.55 -14.84 7.98
N TRP A 189 -11.76 -15.83 7.54
CA TRP A 189 -11.70 -16.28 6.16
C TRP A 189 -13.05 -16.78 5.67
N GLU A 190 -13.41 -16.47 4.43
CA GLU A 190 -14.51 -17.14 3.76
C GLU A 190 -14.23 -18.66 3.69
N PRO A 191 -15.25 -19.52 3.83
CA PRO A 191 -15.14 -20.94 3.50
C PRO A 191 -14.41 -21.20 2.17
N GLY A 192 -13.22 -21.79 2.26
CA GLY A 192 -12.36 -22.10 1.12
C GLY A 192 -11.12 -21.21 1.02
N GLU A 193 -11.05 -20.12 1.78
CA GLU A 193 -9.92 -19.19 1.82
C GLU A 193 -8.99 -19.44 3.00
N PRO A 194 -7.70 -19.03 2.91
CA PRO A 194 -7.04 -18.49 1.72
C PRO A 194 -6.70 -19.57 0.69
N ASN A 195 -6.95 -19.32 -0.60
CA ASN A 195 -6.86 -20.32 -1.67
C ASN A 195 -5.68 -20.10 -2.64
N ASN A 196 -5.04 -18.93 -2.61
CA ASN A 196 -3.99 -18.48 -3.51
C ASN A 196 -4.33 -18.65 -5.01
N ALA A 197 -5.53 -18.22 -5.43
CA ALA A 197 -6.02 -18.40 -6.80
C ALA A 197 -5.33 -17.44 -7.79
N GLY A 198 -4.15 -17.85 -8.26
CA GLY A 198 -3.42 -17.12 -9.29
C GLY A 198 -2.48 -16.04 -8.75
N ASP A 199 -1.78 -16.33 -7.65
CA ASP A 199 -0.79 -15.47 -6.99
C ASP A 199 -1.45 -14.37 -6.13
N GLU A 200 -2.21 -14.83 -5.13
CA GLU A 200 -2.98 -14.01 -4.21
C GLU A 200 -2.32 -14.00 -2.83
N HIS A 201 -1.83 -12.82 -2.44
CA HIS A 201 -0.93 -12.69 -1.30
C HIS A 201 -1.31 -11.59 -0.33
N CYS A 202 -2.39 -10.85 -0.61
CA CYS A 202 -2.82 -9.70 0.17
C CYS A 202 -4.27 -9.89 0.66
N LEU A 203 -4.52 -9.59 1.93
CA LEU A 203 -5.80 -9.84 2.58
C LEU A 203 -6.78 -8.69 2.32
N GLU A 204 -7.91 -9.02 1.70
CA GLU A 204 -9.07 -8.14 1.56
C GLU A 204 -10.27 -8.63 2.38
N PHE A 205 -11.15 -7.70 2.71
CA PHE A 205 -12.56 -8.03 2.92
C PHE A 205 -13.28 -8.02 1.57
N TYR A 206 -14.12 -9.01 1.35
CA TYR A 206 -15.01 -9.05 0.19
C TYR A 206 -16.39 -9.57 0.59
N GLU A 207 -17.40 -9.21 -0.18
CA GLU A 207 -18.78 -9.66 0.03
C GLU A 207 -19.13 -10.72 -1.02
N LYS A 208 -19.43 -11.93 -0.55
CA LYS A 208 -19.92 -13.03 -1.38
C LYS A 208 -21.36 -13.38 -1.03
N ASP A 209 -22.22 -13.51 -2.03
CA ASP A 209 -23.60 -14.04 -1.89
C ASP A 209 -24.46 -13.38 -0.78
N ASN A 210 -24.21 -12.10 -0.47
CA ASN A 210 -24.82 -11.38 0.66
C ASN A 210 -24.58 -12.02 2.05
N ASN A 211 -23.56 -12.85 2.20
CA ASN A 211 -23.18 -13.47 3.49
C ASN A 211 -22.40 -12.51 4.42
N GLY A 212 -22.32 -11.23 4.05
CA GLY A 212 -21.51 -10.22 4.70
C GLY A 212 -20.08 -10.20 4.18
N TYR A 213 -19.24 -9.39 4.84
CA TYR A 213 -17.83 -9.26 4.50
C TYR A 213 -17.01 -10.32 5.22
N LEU A 214 -16.27 -11.13 4.47
CA LEU A 214 -15.34 -12.14 4.97
C LEU A 214 -13.97 -11.93 4.33
N TRP A 215 -12.93 -12.57 4.87
CA TRP A 215 -11.56 -12.40 4.36
C TRP A 215 -11.34 -13.27 3.12
N ASN A 216 -10.58 -12.71 2.19
CA ASN A 216 -10.06 -13.38 1.00
C ASN A 216 -8.61 -12.96 0.79
N ASP A 217 -7.79 -13.87 0.29
CA ASP A 217 -6.52 -13.48 -0.30
C ASP A 217 -6.75 -13.04 -1.74
N LYS A 218 -6.12 -11.93 -2.11
CA LYS A 218 -6.24 -11.34 -3.44
C LYS A 218 -4.87 -10.98 -3.99
N ASN A 219 -4.75 -10.96 -5.31
CA ASN A 219 -3.61 -10.38 -6.00
C ASN A 219 -3.37 -8.93 -5.53
N CYS A 220 -2.17 -8.68 -4.99
CA CYS A 220 -1.80 -7.41 -4.37
C CYS A 220 -1.83 -6.21 -5.33
N MET A 221 -1.84 -6.44 -6.64
CA MET A 221 -1.83 -5.39 -7.67
C MET A 221 -3.23 -4.88 -8.04
N GLU A 222 -4.30 -5.52 -7.56
CA GLU A 222 -5.68 -5.14 -7.81
C GLU A 222 -6.07 -3.82 -7.13
N GLN A 223 -7.00 -3.07 -7.73
CA GLN A 223 -7.42 -1.77 -7.21
C GLN A 223 -8.63 -1.90 -6.28
N VAL A 224 -8.41 -1.68 -4.99
CA VAL A 224 -9.39 -1.92 -3.91
C VAL A 224 -9.38 -0.74 -2.93
N TYR A 225 -10.47 -0.52 -2.20
CA TYR A 225 -10.55 0.58 -1.21
C TYR A 225 -9.67 0.29 0.01
N PRO A 226 -8.82 1.23 0.47
CA PRO A 226 -8.05 1.04 1.70
C PRO A 226 -8.90 1.19 2.96
N ILE A 227 -8.66 0.32 3.95
CA ILE A 227 -9.10 0.52 5.32
C ILE A 227 -7.91 0.97 6.14
N CYS A 228 -7.92 2.22 6.59
CA CYS A 228 -6.89 2.75 7.49
C CYS A 228 -7.31 2.58 8.95
N GLU A 229 -6.32 2.45 9.83
CA GLU A 229 -6.48 2.53 11.27
C GLU A 229 -5.61 3.63 11.88
N TYR A 230 -6.12 4.23 12.95
CA TYR A 230 -5.42 5.23 13.75
C TYR A 230 -5.77 5.10 15.23
N PHE A 231 -5.03 5.80 16.08
CA PHE A 231 -5.10 5.64 17.53
C PHE A 231 -5.56 6.92 18.20
N VAL A 232 -6.50 6.79 19.13
CA VAL A 232 -6.99 7.89 20.00
C VAL A 232 -6.81 7.59 21.47
#